data_AF-A0A2N2QSP0-F1
#
_entry.id   AF-A0A2N2QSP0-F1
#
_cell.length_a   1.000
_cell.length_b   1.000
_cell.length_c   1.000
_cell.angle_alpha   90.00
_cell.angle_beta   90.00
_cell.angle_gamma   90.00
#
_symmetry.space_group_name_H-M   'P 1'
#
loop_
_entity.id
_entity.type
_entity.pdbx_description
1 polymer ?
#
loop_
_entity_poly.entity_id
_entity_poly.type
_entity_poly.pdbx_seq_one_letter_code
_entity_poly.pdbx_strand_id
1 'polypeptide(L)'
;MHAAKFARPALIAAFALITAAPATAQNILGFEDMSCAAWRQSSDDRDQRAAYVNWSRGFLTGHNYALPKQQVSTISSGTVENYIDRYCTNNPTGQFSDGAMRLSDQFSGRNQPIRK
;
A
#
# COMPACT_ATOMS: atom_id res chain seq x y z
N MET A 1 -5.06 55.80 -25.51
CA MET A 1 -5.79 54.54 -25.72
C MET A 1 -5.21 53.50 -24.77
N HIS A 2 -5.98 53.12 -23.74
CA HIS A 2 -5.55 52.25 -22.65
C HIS A 2 -6.05 50.82 -22.94
N ALA A 3 -5.19 49.93 -23.40
CA ALA A 3 -5.52 48.52 -23.51
C ALA A 3 -4.23 47.69 -23.42
N ALA A 4 -3.89 47.24 -22.20
CA ALA A 4 -3.10 46.02 -21.95
C ALA A 4 -2.77 45.91 -20.45
N LYS A 5 -3.77 45.74 -19.57
CA LYS A 5 -3.53 45.44 -18.15
C LYS A 5 -4.34 44.26 -17.59
N PHE A 6 -4.96 43.43 -18.44
CA PHE A 6 -5.81 42.33 -17.99
C PHE A 6 -5.49 40.96 -18.60
N ALA A 7 -4.27 40.75 -19.08
CA ALA A 7 -3.85 39.44 -19.62
C ALA A 7 -3.21 38.51 -18.57
N ARG A 8 -3.22 38.87 -17.27
CA ARG A 8 -2.52 38.12 -16.21
C ARG A 8 -3.36 37.35 -15.18
N PRO A 9 -4.69 37.50 -15.00
CA PRO A 9 -5.39 36.68 -14.00
C PRO A 9 -5.92 35.35 -14.55
N ALA A 10 -5.93 35.13 -15.86
CA ALA A 10 -6.60 33.97 -16.47
C ALA A 10 -5.85 32.63 -16.29
N LEU A 11 -4.56 32.63 -15.98
CA LEU A 11 -3.76 31.40 -15.84
C LEU A 11 -3.84 30.75 -14.45
N ILE A 12 -4.29 31.46 -13.42
CA ILE A 12 -4.35 30.92 -12.04
C ILE A 12 -5.63 30.09 -11.82
N ALA A 13 -6.72 30.37 -12.56
CA ALA A 13 -7.98 29.64 -12.43
C ALA A 13 -7.96 28.24 -13.08
N ALA A 14 -6.99 27.94 -13.95
CA ALA A 14 -6.94 26.68 -14.69
C ALA A 14 -6.38 25.50 -13.87
N PHE A 15 -5.76 25.74 -12.72
CA PHE A 15 -5.15 24.68 -11.89
C PHE A 15 -6.07 24.11 -10.80
N ALA A 16 -7.28 24.63 -10.64
CA ALA A 16 -8.18 24.26 -9.54
C ALA A 16 -9.03 22.99 -9.78
N LEU A 17 -8.84 22.29 -10.91
CA LEU A 17 -9.65 21.12 -11.29
C LEU A 17 -8.86 19.79 -11.30
N ILE A 18 -7.80 19.68 -10.49
CA ILE A 18 -7.21 18.36 -10.22
C ILE A 18 -8.12 17.67 -9.19
N THR A 19 -9.22 17.09 -9.66
CA THR A 19 -10.03 16.19 -8.84
C THR A 19 -9.18 14.97 -8.52
N ALA A 20 -8.89 14.73 -7.24
CA ALA A 20 -8.25 13.49 -6.82
C ALA A 20 -9.14 12.32 -7.28
N ALA A 21 -8.61 11.48 -8.18
CA ALA A 21 -9.32 10.29 -8.59
C ALA A 21 -9.59 9.44 -7.33
N PRO A 22 -10.84 9.00 -7.09
CA PRO A 22 -11.11 8.15 -5.95
C PRO A 22 -10.27 6.88 -6.09
N ALA A 23 -9.58 6.50 -5.02
CA ALA A 23 -8.91 5.21 -4.96
C ALA A 23 -9.98 4.13 -5.17
N THR A 24 -9.90 3.41 -6.29
CA THR A 24 -10.81 2.29 -6.55
C THR A 24 -10.59 1.26 -5.45
N ALA A 25 -11.63 0.97 -4.66
CA ALA A 25 -11.60 -0.13 -3.70
C ALA A 25 -11.21 -1.40 -4.46
N GLN A 26 -10.06 -1.98 -4.13
CA GLN A 26 -9.63 -3.22 -4.77
C GLN A 26 -10.35 -4.40 -4.11
N ASN A 27 -10.82 -5.34 -4.93
CA ASN A 27 -11.31 -6.62 -4.45
C ASN A 27 -10.12 -7.44 -3.97
N ILE A 28 -9.87 -7.42 -2.66
CA ILE A 28 -8.82 -8.22 -2.03
C ILE A 28 -9.39 -9.60 -1.72
N LEU A 29 -8.82 -10.64 -2.32
CA LEU A 29 -9.14 -12.02 -2.03
C LEU A 29 -8.25 -12.52 -0.90
N GLY A 30 -8.82 -12.92 0.23
CA GLY A 30 -8.09 -13.36 1.41
C GLY A 30 -8.97 -14.09 2.41
N PHE A 31 -8.61 -13.99 3.69
CA PHE A 31 -9.40 -14.53 4.79
C PHE A 31 -10.74 -13.82 4.93
N GLU A 32 -11.70 -14.47 5.60
CA GLU A 32 -12.99 -13.83 5.95
C GLU A 32 -12.77 -12.60 6.84
N ASP A 33 -11.81 -12.67 7.76
CA ASP A 33 -11.36 -11.54 8.58
C ASP A 33 -9.93 -11.14 8.23
N MET A 34 -9.81 -10.02 7.50
CA MET A 34 -8.56 -9.38 7.11
C MET A 34 -8.17 -8.23 8.05
N SER A 35 -8.72 -8.17 9.26
CA SER A 35 -8.40 -7.08 10.20
C SER A 35 -7.05 -7.27 10.90
N CYS A 36 -6.47 -6.16 11.34
CA CYS A 36 -5.32 -6.19 12.24
C CYS A 36 -5.64 -6.80 13.61
N ALA A 37 -6.90 -6.83 14.02
CA ALA A 37 -7.32 -7.55 15.23
C ALA A 37 -7.16 -9.07 15.04
N ALA A 38 -7.65 -9.63 13.93
CA ALA A 38 -7.50 -11.04 13.61
C ALA A 38 -6.04 -11.45 13.41
N TRP A 39 -5.23 -10.61 12.74
CA TRP A 39 -3.78 -10.82 12.68
C TRP A 39 -3.17 -10.92 14.09
N ARG A 40 -3.47 -9.99 15.00
CA ARG A 40 -2.91 -10.07 16.37
C ARG A 40 -3.36 -11.33 17.09
N GLN A 41 -4.64 -11.67 17.02
CA GLN A 41 -5.19 -12.87 17.66
C GLN A 41 -4.56 -14.16 17.15
N SER A 42 -4.16 -14.21 15.87
CA SER A 42 -3.54 -15.42 15.33
C SER A 42 -2.14 -15.70 15.90
N SER A 43 -1.58 -14.87 16.81
CA SER A 43 -0.32 -15.21 17.49
C SER A 43 -0.41 -16.48 18.33
N ASP A 44 -1.62 -16.81 18.78
CA ASP A 44 -1.86 -17.93 19.68
C ASP A 44 -1.98 -19.26 18.92
N ASP A 45 -2.07 -19.21 17.59
CA ASP A 45 -2.14 -20.37 16.69
C ASP A 45 -1.08 -20.24 15.58
N ARG A 46 -0.08 -21.11 15.64
CA ARG A 46 1.05 -21.09 14.70
C ARG A 46 0.64 -21.36 13.25
N ASP A 47 -0.35 -22.22 13.03
CA ASP A 47 -0.80 -22.57 11.69
C ASP A 47 -1.63 -21.44 11.09
N GLN A 48 -2.47 -20.79 11.92
CA GLN A 48 -3.20 -19.61 11.52
C GLN A 48 -2.25 -18.44 11.20
N ARG A 49 -1.25 -18.16 12.06
CA ARG A 49 -0.19 -17.17 11.78
C ARG A 49 0.53 -17.48 10.47
N ALA A 50 0.90 -18.73 10.25
CA ALA A 50 1.58 -19.15 9.03
C ALA A 50 0.71 -18.95 7.78
N ALA A 51 -0.61 -19.18 7.88
CA ALA A 51 -1.54 -18.91 6.79
C ALA A 51 -1.53 -17.43 6.40
N TYR A 52 -1.63 -16.50 7.36
CA TYR A 52 -1.54 -15.06 7.08
C TYR A 52 -0.22 -14.69 6.40
N VAL A 53 0.91 -15.18 6.92
CA VAL A 53 2.23 -14.93 6.31
C VAL A 53 2.32 -15.48 4.88
N ASN A 54 1.81 -16.69 4.64
CA ASN A 54 1.80 -17.29 3.30
C ASN A 54 0.90 -16.50 2.33
N TRP A 55 -0.24 -16.01 2.79
CA TRP A 55 -1.09 -15.12 1.99
C TRP A 55 -0.34 -13.85 1.60
N SER A 56 0.35 -13.20 2.54
CA SER A 56 1.16 -12.01 2.22
C SER A 56 2.24 -12.32 1.19
N ARG A 57 2.93 -13.46 1.31
CA ARG A 57 3.93 -13.87 0.32
C ARG A 57 3.31 -14.09 -1.06
N GLY A 58 2.15 -14.72 -1.13
CA GLY A 58 1.38 -14.86 -2.37
C GLY A 58 0.98 -13.51 -2.98
N PHE A 59 0.54 -12.57 -2.15
CA PHE A 59 0.26 -11.19 -2.56
C PHE A 59 1.50 -10.52 -3.18
N LEU A 60 2.67 -10.65 -2.54
CA LEU A 60 3.93 -10.10 -3.06
C LEU A 60 4.36 -10.75 -4.38
N THR A 61 4.10 -12.05 -4.57
CA THR A 61 4.28 -12.71 -5.86
C THR A 61 3.38 -12.08 -6.93
N GLY A 62 2.10 -11.86 -6.63
CA GLY A 62 1.17 -11.17 -7.52
C GLY A 62 1.61 -9.74 -7.85
N HIS A 63 2.10 -8.99 -6.86
CA HIS A 63 2.70 -7.66 -7.06
C HIS A 63 3.87 -7.72 -8.03
N ASN A 64 4.81 -8.65 -7.84
CA ASN A 64 5.98 -8.81 -8.73
C ASN A 64 5.57 -9.16 -10.15
N TYR A 65 4.55 -10.01 -10.32
CA TYR A 65 3.99 -10.36 -11.63
C TYR A 65 3.38 -9.15 -12.34
N ALA A 66 2.60 -8.34 -11.62
CA ALA A 66 1.97 -7.14 -12.17
C ALA A 66 2.95 -5.99 -12.44
N LEU A 67 4.02 -5.88 -11.64
CA LEU A 67 4.95 -4.76 -11.65
C LEU A 67 6.42 -5.24 -11.79
N PRO A 68 6.83 -5.75 -12.95
CA PRO A 68 8.15 -6.36 -13.14
C PRO A 68 9.33 -5.40 -12.96
N LYS A 69 9.10 -4.07 -13.03
CA LYS A 69 10.12 -3.03 -12.76
C LYS A 69 10.23 -2.63 -11.29
N GLN A 70 9.30 -3.08 -10.45
CA GLN A 70 9.19 -2.73 -9.03
C GLN A 70 8.98 -4.01 -8.21
N GLN A 71 9.89 -4.96 -8.40
CA GLN A 71 9.81 -6.23 -7.70
C GLN A 71 10.30 -6.08 -6.27
N VAL A 72 9.56 -6.69 -5.35
CA VAL A 72 10.01 -7.01 -4.01
C VAL A 72 11.03 -8.13 -4.12
N SER A 73 12.23 -7.91 -3.59
CA SER A 73 13.27 -8.94 -3.52
C SER A 73 12.88 -10.07 -2.55
N THR A 74 13.60 -11.18 -2.59
CA THR A 74 13.36 -12.29 -1.66
C THR A 74 13.54 -11.84 -0.21
N ILE A 75 12.46 -11.87 0.55
CA ILE A 75 12.44 -11.57 1.99
C ILE A 75 12.04 -12.79 2.81
N SER A 76 12.52 -12.85 4.07
CA SER A 76 12.21 -13.94 4.98
C SER A 76 10.76 -13.85 5.49
N SER A 77 10.17 -14.96 5.91
CA SER A 77 8.86 -14.97 6.57
C SER A 77 8.86 -14.10 7.84
N GLY A 78 9.94 -14.14 8.62
CA GLY A 78 10.09 -13.27 9.79
C GLY A 78 10.15 -11.78 9.44
N THR A 79 10.65 -11.40 8.27
CA THR A 79 10.60 -10.01 7.80
C THR A 79 9.17 -9.57 7.51
N VAL A 80 8.38 -10.45 6.87
CA VAL A 80 6.95 -10.21 6.60
C VAL A 80 6.19 -10.04 7.91
N GLU A 81 6.35 -10.99 8.82
CA GLU A 81 5.67 -11.00 10.13
C GLU A 81 6.00 -9.75 10.94
N ASN A 82 7.28 -9.43 11.15
CA ASN A 82 7.70 -8.26 11.91
C ASN A 82 7.19 -6.93 11.31
N TYR A 83 7.13 -6.85 9.98
CA TYR A 83 6.61 -5.66 9.32
C TYR A 83 5.11 -5.49 9.58
N ILE A 84 4.36 -6.56 9.41
CA ILE A 84 2.90 -6.57 9.58
C ILE A 84 2.54 -6.35 11.05
N ASP A 85 3.27 -6.95 12.00
CA ASP A 85 3.11 -6.71 13.44
C ASP A 85 3.23 -5.22 13.77
N ARG A 86 4.27 -4.56 13.26
CA ARG A 86 4.46 -3.13 13.46
C ARG A 86 3.32 -2.33 12.82
N TYR A 87 2.94 -2.68 11.59
CA TYR A 87 1.83 -2.03 10.91
C TYR A 87 0.54 -2.13 11.73
N CYS A 88 0.17 -3.34 12.17
CA CYS A 88 -1.07 -3.59 12.91
C CYS A 88 -1.05 -3.06 14.34
N THR A 89 0.13 -2.95 14.96
CA THR A 89 0.29 -2.25 16.24
C THR A 89 -0.04 -0.76 16.10
N ASN A 90 0.39 -0.14 15.01
CA ASN A 90 0.13 1.28 14.75
C ASN A 90 -1.27 1.54 14.16
N ASN A 91 -1.93 0.50 13.63
CA ASN A 91 -3.23 0.59 12.96
C ASN A 91 -4.19 -0.49 13.52
N PRO A 92 -4.57 -0.43 14.81
CA PRO A 92 -5.29 -1.53 15.48
C PRO A 92 -6.68 -1.81 14.89
N THR A 93 -7.33 -0.81 14.29
CA THR A 93 -8.62 -0.93 13.59
C THR A 93 -8.47 -1.00 12.07
N GLY A 94 -7.24 -1.14 11.58
CA GLY A 94 -6.93 -1.22 10.15
C GLY A 94 -6.99 -2.64 9.59
N GLN A 95 -6.70 -2.77 8.31
CA GLN A 95 -6.69 -4.05 7.61
C GLN A 95 -5.26 -4.62 7.52
N PHE A 96 -5.11 -5.90 7.82
CA PHE A 96 -3.89 -6.67 7.58
C PHE A 96 -3.46 -6.63 6.10
N SER A 97 -4.41 -6.65 5.16
CA SER A 97 -4.13 -6.51 3.72
C SER A 97 -3.39 -5.21 3.40
N ASP A 98 -3.75 -4.11 4.06
CA ASP A 98 -3.10 -2.82 3.86
C ASP A 98 -1.64 -2.87 4.34
N GLY A 99 -1.37 -3.60 5.43
CA GLY A 99 -0.01 -3.90 5.87
C GLY A 99 0.80 -4.61 4.79
N ALA A 100 0.24 -5.63 4.13
CA ALA A 100 0.91 -6.32 3.03
C ALA A 100 1.13 -5.42 1.79
N MET A 101 0.18 -4.56 1.45
CA MET A 101 0.32 -3.57 0.37
C MET A 101 1.38 -2.51 0.68
N ARG A 102 1.45 -2.03 1.92
CA ARG A 102 2.51 -1.09 2.34
C ARG A 102 3.88 -1.75 2.37
N LEU A 103 3.93 -3.03 2.72
CA LEU A 103 5.15 -3.83 2.60
C LEU A 103 5.63 -3.85 1.15
N SER A 104 4.75 -4.15 0.18
CA SER A 104 5.15 -4.16 -1.23
C SER A 104 5.66 -2.80 -1.69
N ASP A 105 5.00 -1.70 -1.32
CA ASP A 105 5.47 -0.35 -1.65
C ASP A 105 6.87 -0.05 -1.07
N GLN A 106 7.12 -0.47 0.18
CA GLN A 106 8.39 -0.24 0.85
C GLN A 106 9.54 -1.07 0.27
N PHE A 107 9.31 -2.36 0.03
CA PHE A 107 10.35 -3.29 -0.39
C PHE A 107 10.55 -3.35 -1.91
N SER A 108 9.62 -2.82 -2.71
CA SER A 108 9.79 -2.65 -4.16
C SER A 108 10.56 -1.38 -4.56
N GLY A 109 10.85 -0.51 -3.60
CA GLY A 109 11.44 0.81 -3.87
C GLY A 109 10.48 1.79 -4.55
N ARG A 110 9.18 1.47 -4.66
CA ARG A 110 8.15 2.37 -5.21
C ARG A 110 8.08 3.71 -4.45
N ASN A 111 8.42 3.71 -3.16
CA ASN A 111 8.48 4.91 -2.32
C ASN A 111 9.87 5.59 -2.27
N GLN A 112 10.86 5.14 -3.05
CA GLN A 112 12.17 5.79 -3.08
C GLN A 112 12.10 7.11 -3.86
N PRO A 113 12.87 8.15 -3.45
CA PRO A 113 13.02 9.38 -4.24
C PRO A 113 13.53 9.06 -5.66
N ILE A 114 12.94 9.67 -6.68
CA ILE A 114 13.39 9.53 -8.08
C ILE A 114 14.82 10.09 -8.16
N ARG A 115 15.81 9.21 -8.33
CA ARG A 115 17.19 9.62 -8.64
C ARG A 115 17.28 9.86 -10.15
N LYS A 116 17.64 11.09 -10.53
CA LYS A 116 17.86 11.52 -11.93
C LYS A 116 19.23 11.09 -12.43
#